data_AF-A0A0R2KE00-F1
#
_entry.id   AF-A0A0R2KE00-F1
#
_cell.length_a   1.000
_cell.length_b   1.000
_cell.length_c   1.000
_cell.angle_alpha   90.00
_cell.angle_beta   90.00
_cell.angle_gamma   90.00
#
_symmetry.space_group_name_H-M   'P 1'
#
loop_
_entity.id
_entity.type
_entity.pdbx_description
1 polymer ?
#
loop_
_entity_poly.entity_id
_entity_poly.type
_entity_poly.pdbx_seq_one_letter_code
_entity_poly.pdbx_strand_id
1 'polypeptide(L)'
;MDKRVLANERVKSQIEAALFTLMTEKHFSEITVSDIIRTAGVARASYYRNFDSKEEVIEKYMENQRRDVASLITFSNSVTDIFNEEKLVEALQH
;
A
#
# COMPACT_ATOMS: atom_id res chain seq x y z
N MET A 1 -18.80 5.87 -8.35
CA MET A 1 -17.39 6.30 -8.38
C MET A 1 -17.03 6.75 -9.78
N ASP A 2 -16.26 7.83 -9.91
CA ASP A 2 -15.80 8.34 -11.21
C ASP A 2 -14.88 7.32 -11.88
N LYS A 3 -15.17 6.98 -13.15
CA LYS A 3 -14.34 6.06 -13.97
C LYS A 3 -12.88 6.51 -14.04
N ARG A 4 -12.61 7.83 -13.98
CA ARG A 4 -11.26 8.41 -14.00
C ARG A 4 -10.47 8.04 -12.76
N VAL A 5 -11.12 8.03 -11.59
CA VAL A 5 -10.48 7.67 -10.32
C VAL A 5 -10.09 6.20 -10.33
N LEU A 6 -11.01 5.31 -10.74
CA LEU A 6 -10.74 3.87 -10.84
C LEU A 6 -9.60 3.56 -11.83
N ALA A 7 -9.56 4.26 -12.97
CA ALA A 7 -8.49 4.11 -13.95
C ALA A 7 -7.13 4.58 -13.39
N ASN A 8 -7.12 5.66 -12.60
CA ASN A 8 -5.90 6.16 -11.98
C ASN A 8 -5.37 5.18 -10.91
N GLU A 9 -6.24 4.67 -10.04
CA GLU A 9 -5.86 3.68 -9.03
C GLU A 9 -5.32 2.40 -9.67
N ARG A 10 -5.94 1.90 -10.74
CA ARG A 10 -5.41 0.76 -11.50
C ARG A 10 -3.99 1.03 -12.02
N VAL A 11 -3.73 2.23 -12.54
CA VAL A 11 -2.39 2.60 -13.02
C VAL A 11 -1.38 2.58 -11.87
N LYS A 12 -1.73 3.09 -10.68
CA LYS A 12 -0.84 3.04 -9.51
C LYS A 12 -0.51 1.59 -9.14
N SER A 13 -1.50 0.73 -9.04
CA SER A 13 -1.28 -0.70 -8.71
C SER A 13 -0.44 -1.42 -9.77
N GLN A 14 -0.58 -1.08 -11.06
CA GLN A 14 0.28 -1.64 -12.12
C GLN A 14 1.74 -1.20 -11.98
N ILE A 15 1.98 0.07 -11.62
CA ILE A 15 3.31 0.62 -11.39
C ILE A 15 3.96 -0.03 -10.16
N GLU A 16 3.23 -0.15 -9.06
CA GLU A 16 3.69 -0.82 -7.83
C GLU A 16 4.08 -2.28 -8.11
N ALA A 17 3.18 -3.05 -8.74
CA ALA A 17 3.44 -4.44 -9.10
C ALA A 17 4.69 -4.59 -9.98
N ALA A 18 4.82 -3.74 -11.01
CA ALA A 18 5.98 -3.76 -11.90
C ALA A 18 7.29 -3.46 -11.17
N LEU A 19 7.29 -2.49 -10.25
CA LEU A 19 8.49 -2.18 -9.45
C LEU A 19 8.88 -3.39 -8.59
N PHE A 20 7.93 -3.99 -7.88
CA PHE A 20 8.22 -5.16 -7.03
C PHE A 20 8.67 -6.37 -7.85
N THR A 21 8.10 -6.61 -9.04
CA THR A 21 8.60 -7.64 -9.96
C THR A 21 10.06 -7.37 -10.33
N LEU A 22 10.40 -6.16 -10.77
CA LEU A 22 11.77 -5.80 -11.15
C LEU A 22 12.77 -5.94 -9.97
N MET A 23 12.33 -5.68 -8.74
CA MET A 23 13.15 -5.87 -7.53
C MET A 23 13.45 -7.35 -7.23
N THR A 24 12.68 -8.29 -7.78
CA THR A 24 13.02 -9.72 -7.72
C THR A 24 14.10 -10.11 -8.74
N GLU A 25 14.33 -9.28 -9.76
CA GLU A 25 15.23 -9.57 -10.88
C GLU A 25 16.57 -8.83 -10.81
N LYS A 26 16.61 -7.62 -10.24
CA LYS A 26 17.81 -6.78 -10.15
C LYS A 26 17.79 -5.81 -8.97
N HIS A 27 18.95 -5.22 -8.65
CA HIS A 27 19.04 -4.28 -7.54
C HIS A 27 18.19 -3.03 -7.80
N PHE A 28 17.55 -2.50 -6.75
CA PHE A 28 16.70 -1.30 -6.84
C PHE A 28 17.44 -0.08 -7.44
N SER A 29 18.73 0.08 -7.14
CA SER A 29 19.57 1.13 -7.72
C SER A 29 19.66 1.05 -9.25
N GLU A 30 19.57 -0.15 -9.83
CA GLU A 30 19.64 -0.43 -11.27
C GLU A 30 18.27 -0.37 -11.97
N ILE A 31 17.18 -0.23 -11.22
CA ILE A 31 15.84 -0.07 -11.77
C ILE A 31 15.65 1.37 -12.22
N THR A 32 15.25 1.55 -13.48
CA THR A 32 14.91 2.87 -14.04
C THR A 32 13.39 3.05 -14.15
N VAL A 33 12.93 4.30 -14.20
CA VAL A 33 11.51 4.60 -14.51
C VAL A 33 11.11 3.96 -15.84
N SER A 34 12.01 3.93 -16.84
CA SER A 34 11.77 3.31 -18.14
C SER A 34 11.51 1.80 -18.03
N ASP A 35 12.21 1.10 -17.13
CA ASP A 35 11.95 -0.32 -16.88
C ASP A 35 10.56 -0.50 -16.27
N ILE A 36 10.22 0.30 -15.25
CA ILE A 36 8.94 0.22 -14.55
C ILE A 36 7.78 0.45 -15.52
N ILE A 37 7.81 1.51 -16.33
CA ILE A 37 6.71 1.81 -17.26
C ILE A 37 6.55 0.74 -18.35
N ARG A 38 7.67 0.13 -18.80
CA ARG A 38 7.65 -0.97 -19.76
C ARG A 38 7.02 -2.22 -19.15
N THR A 39 7.44 -2.59 -17.94
CA THR A 39 6.91 -3.76 -17.22
C THR A 39 5.44 -3.57 -16.82
N ALA A 40 5.05 -2.37 -16.40
CA ALA A 40 3.66 -2.05 -16.02
C ALA A 40 2.71 -1.94 -17.22
N GLY A 41 3.24 -1.72 -18.44
CA GLY A 41 2.43 -1.46 -19.62
C GLY A 41 1.68 -0.13 -19.57
N VAL A 42 2.28 0.91 -18.98
CA VAL A 42 1.68 2.24 -18.81
C VAL A 42 2.47 3.32 -19.54
N ALA A 43 1.79 4.40 -19.93
CA ALA A 43 2.45 5.55 -20.52
C ALA A 43 3.33 6.30 -19.51
N ARG A 44 4.45 6.87 -19.97
CA ARG A 44 5.35 7.69 -19.13
C ARG A 44 4.63 8.86 -18.44
N ALA A 45 3.71 9.52 -19.14
CA ALA A 45 2.90 10.59 -18.57
C ALA A 45 1.96 10.10 -17.45
N SER A 46 1.54 8.83 -17.49
CA SER A 46 0.74 8.23 -16.42
C SER A 46 1.57 7.91 -15.18
N TYR A 47 2.87 7.62 -15.34
CA TYR A 47 3.80 7.49 -14.21
C TYR A 47 4.00 8.83 -13.52
N TYR A 48 4.47 9.85 -14.25
CA TYR A 48 4.79 11.17 -13.66
C TYR A 48 3.58 11.99 -13.21
N ARG A 49 2.36 11.57 -13.56
CA ARG A 49 1.14 12.14 -12.94
C ARG A 49 0.91 11.63 -11.52
N ASN A 50 1.47 10.47 -11.18
CA ASN A 50 1.22 9.78 -9.92
C ASN A 50 2.45 9.70 -9.00
N PHE A 51 3.66 9.70 -9.58
CA PHE A 51 4.92 9.56 -8.87
C PHE A 51 6.03 10.39 -9.53
N ASP A 52 6.81 11.09 -8.73
CA ASP A 52 7.98 11.88 -9.12
C ASP A 52 9.23 11.00 -9.24
N SER A 53 9.31 9.91 -8.48
CA SER A 53 10.46 8.99 -8.46
C SER A 53 10.07 7.54 -8.16
N LYS A 54 11.03 6.62 -8.34
CA LYS A 54 10.83 5.19 -8.00
C LYS A 54 10.82 4.96 -6.49
N GLU A 55 11.44 5.86 -5.73
CA GLU A 55 11.42 5.90 -4.28
C GLU A 55 10.01 6.26 -3.77
N GLU A 56 9.36 7.25 -4.39
CA GLU A 56 8.00 7.66 -4.01
C GLU A 56 6.97 6.54 -4.20
N VAL A 57 7.16 5.66 -5.20
CA VAL A 57 6.32 4.47 -5.38
C VAL A 57 6.35 3.59 -4.12
N ILE A 58 7.54 3.36 -3.55
CA ILE A 58 7.69 2.57 -2.31
C ILE A 58 7.08 3.31 -1.13
N GLU A 59 7.34 4.62 -1.00
CA GLU A 59 6.82 5.42 0.10
C GLU A 59 5.28 5.40 0.14
N LYS A 60 4.62 5.66 -1.00
CA LYS A 60 3.16 5.61 -1.09
C LYS A 60 2.61 4.21 -0.86
N TYR A 61 3.27 3.18 -1.37
CA TYR A 61 2.86 1.80 -1.10
C TYR A 61 2.90 1.52 0.41
N MET A 62 3.99 1.88 1.10
CA MET A 62 4.13 1.67 2.55
C MET A 62 3.13 2.51 3.35
N GLU A 63 2.81 3.73 2.92
CA GLU A 63 1.76 4.55 3.52
C GLU A 63 0.38 3.90 3.38
N ASN A 64 0.06 3.36 2.20
CA ASN A 64 -1.17 2.60 1.96
C ASN A 64 -1.24 1.37 2.86
N GLN A 65 -0.20 0.55 2.91
CA GLN A 65 -0.15 -0.63 3.79
C GLN A 65 -0.32 -0.25 5.27
N ARG A 66 0.32 0.84 5.71
CA ARG A 66 0.18 1.34 7.09
C ARG A 66 -1.26 1.74 7.41
N ARG A 67 -1.92 2.43 6.48
CA ARG A 67 -3.32 2.85 6.62
C ARG A 67 -4.25 1.63 6.66
N ASP A 68 -4.01 0.65 5.80
CA ASP A 68 -4.81 -0.58 5.76
C ASP A 68 -4.71 -1.34 7.09
N VAL A 69 -3.49 -1.55 7.61
CA VAL A 69 -3.26 -2.18 8.91
C VAL A 69 -3.89 -1.37 10.05
N ALA A 70 -3.70 -0.05 10.07
CA ALA A 70 -4.28 0.81 11.11
C ALA A 70 -5.82 0.71 11.13
N SER A 71 -6.47 0.65 9.96
CA SER A 71 -7.92 0.52 9.87
C SER A 71 -8.45 -0.78 10.48
N LEU A 72 -7.71 -1.89 10.32
CA LEU A 72 -8.06 -3.19 10.88
C LEU A 72 -7.90 -3.21 12.41
N ILE A 73 -6.81 -2.62 12.93
CA ILE A 73 -6.55 -2.56 14.37
C ILE A 73 -7.55 -1.65 15.09
N THR A 74 -7.86 -0.46 14.54
CA THR A 74 -8.85 0.45 15.12
C THR A 74 -10.24 -0.19 15.18
N PHE A 75 -10.61 -1.01 14.20
CA PHE A 75 -11.87 -1.75 14.20
C PHE A 75 -11.91 -2.84 15.29
N SER A 76 -10.81 -3.58 15.48
CA SER A 76 -10.71 -4.64 16.51
C SER A 76 -10.89 -4.09 17.93
N ASN A 77 -10.35 -2.90 18.22
CA ASN A 77 -10.48 -2.25 19.53
C ASN A 77 -11.86 -1.64 19.82
N SER A 78 -12.87 -1.88 18.96
CA SER A 78 -14.24 -1.48 19.25
C SER A 78 -14.74 -2.25 20.47
N VAL A 79 -15.18 -1.54 21.51
CA VAL A 79 -16.02 -1.88 22.70
C VAL A 79 -15.99 -3.31 23.26
N THR A 80 -16.13 -4.34 22.42
CA THR A 80 -16.00 -5.77 22.73
C THR A 80 -14.70 -6.15 23.45
N ASP A 81 -13.56 -5.52 23.15
CA ASP A 81 -12.29 -5.81 23.85
C ASP A 81 -12.23 -5.24 25.28
N ILE A 82 -13.02 -4.20 25.57
CA ILE A 82 -13.13 -3.57 26.90
C ILE A 82 -14.05 -4.40 27.82
N PHE A 83 -15.07 -5.06 27.24
CA PHE A 83 -16.07 -5.84 27.98
C PHE A 83 -15.85 -7.35 27.95
N ASN A 84 -14.68 -7.84 27.53
CA ASN A 84 -14.44 -9.27 27.57
C ASN A 84 -14.42 -9.77 29.03
N GLU A 85 -15.45 -10.52 29.44
CA GLU A 85 -15.66 -10.98 30.82
C GLU A 85 -14.42 -11.70 31.37
N GLU A 86 -13.69 -12.44 30.52
CA GLU A 86 -12.45 -13.12 30.92
C GLU A 86 -11.39 -12.17 31.47
N LYS A 87 -11.16 -11.02 30.81
CA LYS A 87 -10.17 -10.03 31.27
C LYS A 87 -10.64 -9.27 32.52
N LEU A 88 -11.95 -9.07 32.66
CA LEU A 88 -12.56 -8.40 33.81
C LEU A 88 -12.51 -9.29 35.07
N VAL A 89 -12.75 -10.59 34.93
CA VAL A 89 -12.65 -11.56 36.03
C VAL A 89 -11.21 -11.70 36.52
N GLU A 90 -10.25 -11.77 35.60
CA GLU A 90 -8.83 -11.90 35.95
C GLU A 90 -8.28 -10.64 36.67
N ALA A 91 -8.73 -9.45 36.26
CA ALA A 91 -8.33 -8.18 36.87
C ALA A 91 -8.97 -7.91 38.25
N LEU A 92 -10.09 -8.56 38.59
CA LEU A 92 -10.79 -8.39 39.86
C LEU A 92 -10.52 -9.53 40.88
N GLN A 93 -9.75 -10.54 40.49
CA GLN A 93 -9.37 -11.67 41.34
C GLN A 93 -8.02 -11.50 42.07
N HIS A 94 -7.40 -10.32 41.99
CA HIS A 94 -6.23 -9.92 42.79
C HIS A 94 -6.47 -8.58 43.48
#